data_AF-A0A1G9PEE8-F1
#
_entry.id   AF-A0A1G9PEE8-F1
#
_cell.length_a   1.000
_cell.length_b   1.000
_cell.length_c   1.000
_cell.angle_alpha   90.00
_cell.angle_beta   90.00
_cell.angle_gamma   90.00
#
_symmetry.space_group_name_H-M   'P 1'
#
loop_
_entity.id
_entity.type
_entity.pdbx_description
1 polymer ?
#
loop_
_entity_poly.entity_id
_entity_poly.type
_entity_poly.pdbx_seq_one_letter_code
_entity_poly.pdbx_strand_id
1 'polypeptide(L)'
;MADDDLQRLVQRRLMELSSSAQAASRRAQWAIAPETIARIAAGRHSGMVSERLAAALARALDVPENRVRRVVGLPLVEDSRADVCTGPHLRVVRDDGRLA
;
A
#
# COMPACT_ATOMS: atom_id res chain seq x y z
N MET A 1 -7.59 -5.48 -12.81
CA MET A 1 -8.33 -4.91 -11.65
C MET A 1 -7.49 -4.98 -10.39
N ALA A 2 -7.23 -6.15 -9.79
CA ALA A 2 -6.38 -6.24 -8.59
C ALA A 2 -4.93 -5.75 -8.82
N ASP A 3 -4.32 -6.09 -9.96
CA ASP A 3 -2.99 -5.58 -10.34
C ASP A 3 -2.97 -4.07 -10.55
N ASP A 4 -4.02 -3.50 -11.15
CA ASP A 4 -4.18 -2.05 -11.32
C ASP A 4 -4.31 -1.32 -9.98
N ASP A 5 -5.08 -1.89 -9.06
CA ASP A 5 -5.28 -1.32 -7.72
C ASP A 5 -3.99 -1.41 -6.89
N LEU A 6 -3.22 -2.49 -7.04
CA LEU A 6 -1.91 -2.64 -6.40
C LEU A 6 -0.90 -1.64 -6.98
N GLN A 7 -0.85 -1.53 -8.30
CA GLN A 7 -0.03 -0.55 -9.01
C GLN A 7 -0.33 0.87 -8.50
N ARG A 8 -1.61 1.25 -8.46
CA ARG A 8 -2.04 2.57 -7.97
C ARG A 8 -1.66 2.79 -6.51
N LEU A 9 -1.81 1.78 -5.65
CA LEU A 9 -1.40 1.86 -4.25
C LEU A 9 0.10 2.12 -4.11
N VAL A 10 0.93 1.37 -4.85
CA VAL A 10 2.39 1.53 -4.82
C VAL A 10 2.80 2.91 -5.33
N GLN A 11 2.31 3.32 -6.50
CA GLN A 11 2.64 4.63 -7.07
C GLN A 11 2.26 5.77 -6.11
N ARG A 12 1.03 5.73 -5.60
CA ARG A 12 0.52 6.74 -4.68
C ARG A 12 1.38 6.83 -3.42
N ARG A 13 1.77 5.70 -2.81
CA ARG A 13 2.57 5.74 -1.58
C ARG A 13 4.01 6.16 -1.80
N LEU A 14 4.63 5.76 -2.91
CA LEU A 14 5.97 6.25 -3.24
C LEU A 14 5.97 7.77 -3.43
N MET A 15 4.92 8.31 -4.07
CA MET A 15 4.71 9.75 -4.22
C MET A 15 4.48 10.46 -2.88
N GLU A 16 3.53 9.98 -2.06
CA GLU A 16 3.20 10.57 -0.75
C GLU A 16 4.41 10.60 0.20
N LEU A 17 5.25 9.56 0.16
CA LEU A 17 6.45 9.46 0.97
C LEU A 17 7.67 10.18 0.35
N SER A 18 7.53 10.76 -0.86
CA SER A 18 8.66 11.28 -1.66
C SER A 18 9.83 10.30 -1.70
N SER A 19 9.52 9.00 -1.86
CA SER A 19 10.45 7.89 -1.63
C SER A 19 10.74 7.13 -2.92
N SER A 20 12.00 6.72 -3.10
CA SER A 20 12.38 5.82 -4.20
C SER A 20 12.07 4.36 -3.87
N ALA A 21 12.05 3.51 -4.90
CA ALA A 21 11.93 2.05 -4.74
C ALA A 21 13.06 1.47 -3.86
N GLN A 22 14.27 2.02 -3.94
CA GLN A 22 15.40 1.61 -3.11
C GLN A 22 15.20 1.96 -1.64
N ALA A 23 14.71 3.16 -1.34
CA ALA A 23 14.37 3.55 0.02
C ALA A 23 13.21 2.71 0.59
N ALA A 24 12.22 2.38 -0.24
CA ALA A 24 11.11 1.50 0.13
C ALA A 24 11.59 0.05 0.40
N SER A 25 12.48 -0.47 -0.45
CA SER A 25 13.11 -1.77 -0.26
C SER A 25 13.90 -1.83 1.06
N ARG A 26 14.69 -0.79 1.35
CA ARG A 26 15.40 -0.65 2.63
C ARG A 26 14.45 -0.61 3.82
N ARG A 27 13.31 0.09 3.72
CA ARG A 27 12.27 0.11 4.77
C ARG A 27 11.70 -1.27 5.04
N ALA A 28 11.53 -2.08 3.99
CA ALA A 28 11.18 -3.49 4.11
C ALA A 28 12.35 -4.41 4.47
N GLN A 29 13.48 -3.87 4.94
CA GLN A 29 14.69 -4.63 5.29
C GLN A 29 15.17 -5.53 4.14
N TRP A 30 15.06 -5.04 2.90
CA TRP A 30 15.43 -5.76 1.68
C TRP A 30 14.62 -7.04 1.43
N ALA A 31 13.49 -7.25 2.12
CA ALA A 31 12.60 -8.37 1.88
C ALA A 31 11.96 -8.38 0.48
N ILE A 32 11.99 -7.24 -0.22
CA ILE A 32 11.58 -7.10 -1.61
C ILE A 32 12.66 -6.31 -2.33
N ALA A 33 13.14 -6.85 -3.46
CA ALA A 33 14.10 -6.16 -4.32
C ALA A 33 13.50 -4.84 -4.88
N PRO A 34 14.27 -3.75 -4.98
CA PRO A 34 13.77 -2.47 -5.48
C PRO A 34 13.22 -2.56 -6.91
N GLU A 35 13.78 -3.45 -7.74
CA GLU A 35 13.31 -3.72 -9.10
C GLU A 35 11.90 -4.33 -9.10
N THR A 36 11.56 -5.13 -8.10
CA THR A 36 10.21 -5.69 -7.94
C THR A 36 9.22 -4.59 -7.59
N ILE A 37 9.59 -3.68 -6.69
CA ILE A 37 8.75 -2.52 -6.34
C ILE A 37 8.54 -1.62 -7.58
N ALA A 38 9.61 -1.36 -8.34
CA ALA A 38 9.53 -0.58 -9.58
C ALA A 38 8.67 -1.26 -10.66
N ARG A 39 8.76 -2.59 -10.81
CA ARG A 39 7.92 -3.36 -11.73
C ARG A 39 6.45 -3.28 -11.37
N ILE A 40 6.11 -3.41 -10.08
CA ILE A 40 4.72 -3.27 -9.61
C ILE A 40 4.22 -1.84 -9.86
N ALA A 41 5.03 -0.83 -9.53
CA ALA A 41 4.69 0.57 -9.79
C ALA A 41 4.46 0.85 -11.29
N ALA A 42 5.20 0.17 -12.17
CA ALA A 42 5.06 0.29 -13.62
C ALA A 42 3.91 -0.55 -14.21
N GLY A 43 3.14 -1.29 -13.39
CA GLY A 43 2.09 -2.21 -13.87
C GLY A 43 2.65 -3.43 -14.62
N ARG A 44 3.95 -3.72 -14.48
CA ARG A 44 4.65 -4.83 -15.13
C ARG A 44 4.81 -6.06 -14.22
N HIS A 45 4.02 -6.12 -13.16
CA HIS A 45 3.95 -7.29 -12.30
C HIS A 45 2.74 -8.13 -12.73
N SER A 46 2.98 -9.39 -13.07
CA SER A 46 1.93 -10.32 -13.50
C SER A 46 1.88 -11.58 -12.61
N GLY A 47 2.59 -11.56 -11.48
CA GLY A 47 2.65 -12.68 -10.54
C GLY A 47 1.60 -12.54 -9.45
N MET A 48 1.16 -13.68 -8.89
CA MET A 48 0.35 -13.66 -7.67
C MET A 48 1.14 -13.07 -6.51
N VAL A 49 0.51 -12.17 -5.75
CA VAL A 49 1.08 -11.64 -4.52
C VAL A 49 0.87 -12.64 -3.40
N SER A 50 1.96 -13.22 -2.91
CA SER A 50 1.93 -14.10 -1.74
C SER A 50 1.70 -13.31 -0.46
N GLU A 51 1.26 -13.98 0.60
CA GLU A 51 1.10 -13.36 1.93
C GLU A 51 2.39 -12.71 2.44
N ARG A 52 3.52 -13.40 2.25
CA ARG A 52 4.84 -12.87 2.61
C ARG A 52 5.18 -11.61 1.83
N LEU A 53 4.83 -11.56 0.54
CA LEU A 53 5.04 -10.38 -0.30
C LEU A 53 4.12 -9.23 0.13
N ALA A 54 2.86 -9.52 0.47
CA ALA A 54 1.92 -8.52 0.98
C ALA A 54 2.42 -7.86 2.28
N ALA A 55 2.89 -8.65 3.25
CA ALA A 55 3.47 -8.15 4.49
C ALA A 55 4.74 -7.32 4.26
N ALA A 56 5.58 -7.72 3.31
CA ALA A 56 6.78 -6.95 2.97
C ALA A 56 6.45 -5.65 2.22
N LEU A 57 5.43 -5.65 1.35
CA LEU A 57 4.94 -4.45 0.65
C LEU A 57 4.33 -3.46 1.63
N ALA A 58 3.58 -3.94 2.61
CA ALA A 58 3.00 -3.13 3.67
C ALA A 58 4.08 -2.33 4.42
N ARG A 59 5.18 -3.00 4.77
CA ARG A 59 6.37 -2.36 5.37
C ARG A 59 7.06 -1.39 4.41
N ALA A 60 7.23 -1.77 3.15
CA ALA A 60 7.90 -0.93 2.15
C ALA A 60 7.19 0.42 1.94
N LEU A 61 5.85 0.38 1.93
CA LEU A 61 4.95 1.51 1.60
C LEU A 61 4.38 2.23 2.82
N ASP A 62 4.77 1.80 4.02
CA ASP A 62 4.27 2.33 5.29
C ASP A 62 2.72 2.35 5.34
N VAL A 63 2.11 1.19 5.06
CA VAL A 63 0.65 0.99 5.11
C VAL A 63 0.30 -0.22 5.96
N PRO A 64 -0.92 -0.28 6.52
CA PRO A 64 -1.42 -1.50 7.15
C PRO A 64 -1.41 -2.68 6.17
N GLU A 65 -1.01 -3.86 6.63
CA GLU A 65 -0.95 -5.08 5.79
C GLU A 65 -2.32 -5.42 5.20
N ASN A 66 -3.38 -5.28 5.99
CA ASN A 66 -4.75 -5.48 5.54
C ASN A 66 -5.15 -4.58 4.38
N ARG A 67 -4.52 -3.40 4.22
CA ARG A 67 -4.76 -2.54 3.05
C ARG A 67 -4.21 -3.16 1.76
N VAL A 68 -3.03 -3.77 1.83
CA VAL A 68 -2.44 -4.50 0.69
C VAL A 68 -3.23 -5.78 0.43
N ARG A 69 -3.53 -6.57 1.47
CA ARG A 69 -4.29 -7.83 1.35
C ARG A 69 -5.65 -7.64 0.67
N ARG A 70 -6.42 -6.58 1.03
CA ARG A 70 -7.69 -6.25 0.37
C ARG A 70 -7.54 -6.02 -1.14
N VAL A 71 -6.49 -5.29 -1.54
CA VAL A 71 -6.25 -4.93 -2.94
C VAL A 71 -5.90 -6.17 -3.77
N VAL A 72 -5.20 -7.14 -3.17
CA VAL A 72 -4.79 -8.37 -3.85
C VAL A 72 -5.69 -9.57 -3.59
N GLY A 73 -6.84 -9.36 -2.91
CA GLY A 73 -7.81 -10.42 -2.62
C GLY A 73 -7.34 -11.50 -1.62
N LEU A 74 -6.35 -11.19 -0.79
CA LEU A 74 -5.89 -12.11 0.26
C LEU A 74 -6.81 -12.02 1.50
N PRO A 75 -6.91 -13.10 2.30
CA PRO A 75 -7.58 -13.07 3.60
C PRO A 75 -7.05 -11.93 4.47
N LEU A 76 -7.83 -11.41 5.41
CA LEU A 76 -7.35 -10.38 6.33
C LEU A 76 -6.62 -11.03 7.51
N VAL A 77 -5.56 -10.39 8.02
CA VAL A 77 -4.97 -10.75 9.32
C VAL A 77 -5.75 -10.02 10.39
N GLU A 78 -5.96 -10.66 11.53
CA GLU A 78 -6.44 -9.98 12.73
C GLU A 78 -5.45 -8.86 13.10
N ASP A 79 -5.95 -7.62 13.12
CA ASP A 79 -5.15 -6.47 13.52
C ASP A 79 -5.46 -6.17 14.98
N SER A 80 -4.55 -6.52 15.89
CA SER A 80 -4.73 -6.24 17.33
C SER A 80 -4.84 -4.74 17.65
N ARG A 81 -4.55 -3.87 16.68
CA ARG A 81 -4.74 -2.41 16.80
C ARG A 81 -6.08 -1.94 16.24
N ALA A 82 -6.94 -2.83 15.73
CA ALA A 82 -8.26 -2.47 15.24
C ALA A 82 -9.13 -1.80 16.31
N ASP A 83 -8.95 -2.21 17.57
CA ASP A 83 -9.68 -1.68 18.73
C ASP A 83 -9.03 -0.44 19.34
N VAL A 84 -7.90 0.02 18.79
CA VAL A 84 -7.26 1.26 19.24
C VAL A 84 -8.08 2.43 18.72
N CYS A 85 -8.66 3.22 19.63
CA CYS A 85 -9.35 4.46 19.29
C CYS A 85 -8.39 5.48 18.66
N THR A 86 -8.28 5.46 17.34
CA THR A 86 -7.48 6.43 16.57
C THR A 86 -8.25 7.73 16.36
N GLY A 87 -8.50 8.50 17.42
CA GLY A 87 -9.03 9.87 17.35
C GLY A 87 -10.35 10.05 16.59
N PRO A 88 -10.81 11.29 16.34
CA PRO A 88 -12.03 11.52 15.57
C PRO A 88 -11.84 11.02 14.14
N HIS A 89 -12.79 10.21 13.65
CA HIS A 89 -12.77 9.70 12.28
C HIS A 89 -12.66 10.86 11.28
N LEU A 90 -11.53 10.96 10.59
CA LEU A 90 -11.33 11.93 9.52
C LEU A 90 -12.40 11.65 8.44
N ARG A 91 -13.39 12.55 8.33
CA ARG A 91 -14.34 12.56 7.22
C ARG A 91 -13.69 13.32 6.07
N VAL A 92 -13.56 12.66 4.92
CA VAL A 92 -13.20 13.34 3.67
C VAL A 92 -14.41 14.17 3.25
N VAL A 93 -14.35 15.48 3.46
CA VAL A 93 -15.32 16.43 2.89
C VAL A 93 -14.91 16.65 1.44
N ARG A 94 -15.75 16.24 0.48
CA ARG A 94 -15.62 16.75 -0.88
C ARG A 94 -16.12 18.17 -0.87
N ASP A 95 -15.24 19.10 -1.22
CA ASP A 95 -15.65 20.44 -1.61
C ASP A 95 -16.30 20.32 -2.99
N ASP A 96 -17.63 20.30 -3.04
CA ASP A 96 -18.40 20.29 -4.29
C ASP A 96 -18.52 21.70 -4.92
N GLY A 97 -17.63 22.63 -4.57
CA GLY A 97 -17.42 23.89 -5.30
C GLY A 97 -18.61 24.82 -5.42
N ARG A 98 -19.65 24.70 -4.57
CA ARG A 98 -20.73 25.69 -4.52
C ARG A 98 -20.35 26.85 -3.60
N LEU A 99 -19.72 27.84 -4.20
CA LEU A 99 -19.73 29.22 -3.69
C LEU A 99 -21.19 29.67 -3.56
N ALA A 100 -21.59 30.02 -2.35
CA ALA A 100 -22.83 30.76 -2.06
C ALA A 100 -22.61 32.25 -2.24
#